data_AF-A0A916THZ6-F1
#
_entry.id   AF-A0A916THZ6-F1
#
_cell.length_a   1.000
_cell.length_b   1.000
_cell.length_c   1.000
_cell.angle_alpha   90.00
_cell.angle_beta   90.00
_cell.angle_gamma   90.00
#
_symmetry.space_group_name_H-M   'P 1'
#
loop_
_entity.id
_entity.type
_entity.pdbx_description
1 polymer ?
#
loop_
_entity_poly.entity_id
_entity_poly.type
_entity_poly.pdbx_seq_one_letter_code
_entity_poly.pdbx_strand_id
1 'polypeptide(L)'
;MPAPTRQRKKSTLRRLVVPAAALAALSYFGFHALNGELGLVGRARIEHEVRALEVEHDRLVKQREALVAQVTLLRPESLNPDMLDEQARRNLNVVQSDELVILTTGR
;
A
#
# COMPACT_ATOMS: atom_id res chain seq x y z
N MET A 1 -67.20 -37.76 -46.25
CA MET A 1 -66.17 -36.73 -46.45
C MET A 1 -65.06 -36.94 -45.41
N PRO A 2 -63.82 -37.30 -45.77
CA PRO A 2 -62.74 -37.37 -44.79
C PRO A 2 -62.20 -35.95 -44.50
N ALA A 3 -61.99 -35.63 -43.22
CA ALA A 3 -61.47 -34.34 -42.78
C ALA A 3 -59.97 -34.19 -43.13
N PRO A 4 -59.50 -32.98 -43.50
CA PRO A 4 -58.09 -32.78 -43.81
C PRO A 4 -57.24 -32.80 -42.53
N THR A 5 -56.38 -33.81 -42.39
CA THR A 5 -55.41 -33.93 -41.31
C THR A 5 -54.35 -32.84 -41.46
N ARG A 6 -54.41 -31.80 -40.62
CA ARG A 6 -53.51 -30.64 -40.70
C ARG A 6 -52.13 -31.00 -40.11
N GLN A 7 -51.25 -31.56 -40.94
CA GLN A 7 -49.89 -31.89 -40.52
C GLN A 7 -49.06 -30.59 -40.33
N ARG A 8 -48.81 -30.21 -39.07
CA ARG A 8 -47.87 -29.13 -38.76
C ARG A 8 -46.44 -29.58 -39.08
N LYS A 9 -45.78 -28.92 -40.04
CA LYS A 9 -44.33 -29.05 -40.24
C LYS A 9 -43.61 -28.61 -38.95
N LYS A 10 -42.84 -29.51 -38.34
CA LYS A 10 -42.01 -29.18 -37.16
C LYS A 10 -40.89 -28.24 -37.62
N SER A 11 -40.90 -27.00 -37.13
CA SER A 11 -39.88 -26.01 -37.46
C SER A 11 -38.54 -26.35 -36.78
N THR A 12 -37.52 -26.63 -37.60
CA THR A 12 -36.13 -26.83 -37.16
C THR A 12 -35.51 -25.56 -36.60
N LEU A 13 -36.00 -24.39 -37.04
CA LEU A 13 -35.57 -23.08 -36.54
C LEU A 13 -35.76 -22.96 -35.02
N ARG A 14 -36.86 -23.52 -34.49
CA ARG A 14 -37.13 -23.53 -33.04
C ARG A 14 -36.10 -24.34 -32.25
N ARG A 15 -35.45 -25.32 -32.88
CA ARG A 15 -34.41 -26.14 -32.24
C ARG A 15 -33.06 -25.40 -32.17
N LEU A 16 -32.85 -24.39 -33.01
CA LEU A 16 -31.62 -23.61 -33.04
C LEU A 16 -31.60 -22.45 -32.03
N VAL A 17 -32.75 -22.08 -31.48
CA VAL A 17 -32.86 -20.97 -30.51
C VAL A 17 -32.00 -21.22 -29.27
N VAL A 18 -32.09 -22.42 -28.69
CA VAL A 18 -31.33 -22.79 -27.48
C VAL A 18 -29.81 -22.76 -27.71
N PRO A 19 -29.25 -23.45 -28.74
CA PRO A 19 -27.80 -23.39 -28.97
C PRO A 19 -27.30 -22.01 -29.39
N ALA A 20 -28.10 -21.23 -30.14
CA ALA A 20 -27.73 -19.85 -30.48
C ALA A 20 -27.69 -18.95 -29.24
N ALA A 21 -28.67 -19.06 -28.33
CA ALA A 21 -28.67 -18.34 -27.06
C ALA A 21 -27.49 -18.75 -26.17
N ALA A 22 -27.16 -20.04 -26.14
CA ALA A 22 -26.01 -20.55 -25.40
C ALA A 22 -24.68 -19.99 -25.95
N LEU A 23 -24.51 -19.96 -27.28
CA LEU A 23 -23.35 -19.34 -27.92
C LEU A 23 -23.25 -17.85 -27.59
N ALA A 24 -24.35 -17.11 -27.69
CA ALA A 24 -24.37 -15.69 -27.34
C ALA A 24 -23.98 -15.45 -25.88
N ALA A 25 -24.50 -16.27 -24.95
CA ALA A 25 -24.15 -16.19 -23.53
C ALA A 25 -22.67 -16.50 -23.29
N LEU A 26 -22.15 -17.58 -23.90
CA LEU A 26 -20.73 -17.95 -23.79
C LEU A 26 -19.81 -16.88 -24.35
N SER A 27 -20.16 -16.26 -25.48
CA SER A 27 -19.40 -15.15 -26.04
C SER A 27 -19.41 -13.93 -25.12
N TYR A 28 -20.58 -13.58 -24.55
CA TYR A 28 -20.70 -12.46 -23.60
C TYR A 28 -19.84 -12.67 -22.35
N PHE A 29 -19.99 -13.83 -21.70
CA PHE A 29 -19.24 -14.17 -20.50
C PHE A 29 -17.74 -14.35 -20.79
N GLY A 30 -17.38 -14.95 -21.92
CA GLY A 30 -15.99 -15.08 -22.35
C GLY A 30 -15.32 -13.72 -22.58
N PHE A 31 -16.01 -12.80 -23.26
CA PHE A 31 -15.53 -11.43 -23.45
C PHE A 31 -15.34 -10.69 -22.13
N HIS A 32 -16.31 -10.80 -21.20
CA HIS A 32 -16.25 -10.16 -19.89
C HIS A 32 -15.21 -10.83 -18.96
N ALA A 33 -14.93 -12.12 -19.11
CA ALA A 33 -13.88 -12.80 -18.36
C ALA A 33 -12.47 -12.32 -18.78
N LEU A 34 -12.30 -11.92 -20.04
CA LEU A 34 -11.04 -11.39 -20.56
C LEU A 34 -10.88 -9.90 -20.29
N ASN A 35 -11.92 -9.09 -20.54
CA ASN A 35 -11.88 -7.62 -20.48
C ASN A 35 -12.44 -7.03 -19.18
N GLY A 36 -13.05 -7.85 -18.32
CA GLY A 36 -13.63 -7.38 -17.07
C GLY A 36 -12.56 -6.99 -16.07
N GLU A 37 -12.93 -6.06 -15.19
CA GLU A 37 -12.10 -5.54 -14.09
C GLU A 37 -11.59 -6.65 -13.14
N LEU A 38 -12.33 -7.76 -13.03
CA LEU A 38 -11.97 -8.97 -12.26
C LEU A 38 -11.43 -10.11 -13.14
N GLY A 39 -11.28 -9.87 -14.45
CA GLY A 39 -10.75 -10.82 -15.42
C GLY A 39 -9.25 -11.07 -15.25
N LEU A 40 -8.69 -11.95 -16.08
CA LEU A 40 -7.25 -12.29 -16.02
C LEU A 40 -6.34 -11.05 -16.08
N VAL A 41 -6.71 -10.06 -16.90
CA VAL A 41 -5.95 -8.82 -17.07
C VAL A 41 -6.10 -7.91 -15.84
N GLY A 42 -7.30 -7.83 -15.27
CA GLY A 42 -7.56 -7.06 -14.04
C GLY A 42 -6.77 -7.59 -12.85
N ARG A 43 -6.68 -8.92 -12.70
CA ARG A 43 -5.86 -9.56 -11.65
C ARG A 43 -4.39 -9.18 -11.76
N ALA A 44 -3.80 -9.21 -12.95
CA ALA A 44 -2.40 -8.86 -13.15
C ALA A 44 -2.10 -7.39 -12.76
N ARG A 45 -3.04 -6.47 -13.04
CA ARG A 45 -2.91 -5.06 -12.63
C ARG A 45 -2.97 -4.91 -11.10
N ILE A 46 -3.94 -5.54 -10.46
CA ILE A 46 -4.10 -5.49 -9.01
C ILE A 46 -2.88 -6.11 -8.32
N GLU A 47 -2.39 -7.25 -8.78
CA GLU A 47 -1.18 -7.88 -8.24
C GLU A 47 0.08 -7.00 -8.40
N HIS A 48 0.18 -6.25 -9.50
CA HIS A 48 1.27 -5.29 -9.67
C HIS A 48 1.16 -4.13 -8.67
N GLU A 49 -0.04 -3.59 -8.47
CA GLU A 49 -0.29 -2.49 -7.54
C GLU A 49 -0.05 -2.92 -6.08
N VAL A 50 -0.51 -4.12 -5.70
CA VAL A 50 -0.23 -4.73 -4.39
C VAL A 50 1.27 -4.83 -4.15
N ARG A 51 2.03 -5.40 -5.11
CA ARG A 51 3.49 -5.51 -4.96
C ARG A 51 4.19 -4.15 -4.85
N ALA A 52 3.73 -3.14 -5.59
CA ALA A 52 4.29 -1.80 -5.50
C ALA A 52 4.06 -1.18 -4.10
N LEU A 53 2.85 -1.34 -3.57
CA LEU A 53 2.49 -0.87 -2.22
C LEU A 53 3.24 -1.63 -1.12
N GLU A 54 3.44 -2.95 -1.26
CA GLU A 54 4.24 -3.74 -0.33
C GLU A 54 5.69 -3.25 -0.26
N VAL A 55 6.30 -2.95 -1.42
CA VAL A 55 7.67 -2.40 -1.47
C VAL A 55 7.74 -1.03 -0.80
N GLU A 56 6.74 -0.17 -1.03
CA GLU A 56 6.69 1.14 -0.39
C GLU A 56 6.51 1.02 1.13
N HIS A 57 5.62 0.12 1.56
CA HIS A 57 5.38 -0.18 2.96
C HIS A 57 6.68 -0.63 3.66
N ASP A 58 7.40 -1.59 3.08
CA ASP A 58 8.66 -2.09 3.65
C ASP A 58 9.73 -0.99 3.74
N ARG A 59 9.77 -0.07 2.76
CA ARG A 59 10.66 1.08 2.80
C ARG A 59 10.32 2.00 3.96
N LEU A 60 9.05 2.32 4.16
CA LEU A 60 8.58 3.20 5.22
C LEU A 60 8.78 2.58 6.60
N VAL A 61 8.55 1.27 6.75
CA VAL A 61 8.82 0.54 8.00
C VAL A 61 10.30 0.65 8.37
N LYS A 62 11.21 0.40 7.43
CA LYS A 62 12.65 0.55 7.68
C LYS A 62 13.04 1.97 8.07
N GLN A 63 12.46 2.99 7.42
CA GLN A 63 12.70 4.39 7.78
C GLN A 63 12.22 4.69 9.20
N ARG A 64 11.03 4.21 9.56
CA ARG A 64 10.48 4.36 10.90
C ARG A 64 11.39 3.68 11.93
N GLU A 65 11.85 2.45 11.68
CA GLU A 65 12.75 1.73 12.58
C GLU A 65 14.07 2.49 12.78
N ALA A 66 14.68 3.01 11.71
CA ALA A 66 15.89 3.81 11.79
C ALA A 66 15.69 5.11 12.59
N LEU A 67 14.55 5.78 12.43
CA LEU A 67 14.20 6.97 13.22
C LEU A 67 13.93 6.63 14.67
N VAL A 68 13.23 5.53 14.95
CA VAL A 68 12.98 5.05 16.32
C VAL A 68 14.30 4.71 17.01
N ALA A 69 15.24 4.07 16.34
CA ALA A 69 16.57 3.80 16.88
C ALA A 69 17.31 5.10 17.24
N GLN A 70 17.30 6.10 16.36
CA GLN A 70 17.90 7.42 16.62
C GLN A 70 17.22 8.15 17.77
N VAL A 71 15.89 8.19 17.82
CA VAL A 71 15.15 8.82 18.92
C VAL A 71 15.39 8.09 20.24
N THR A 72 15.51 6.77 20.23
CA THR A 72 15.83 5.98 21.42
C THR A 72 17.20 6.37 21.98
N LEU A 73 18.19 6.65 21.12
CA LEU A 73 19.49 7.18 21.53
C LEU A 73 19.43 8.61 22.09
N LEU A 74 18.37 9.36 21.80
CA LEU A 74 18.15 10.73 22.27
C LEU A 74 17.22 10.80 23.50
N ARG A 75 16.72 9.66 23.99
CA ARG A 75 15.76 9.63 25.09
C ARG A 75 16.43 9.91 26.44
N PRO A 76 15.91 10.85 27.25
CA PRO A 76 16.44 11.22 28.57
C PRO A 76 16.45 10.08 29.57
N GLU A 77 15.64 9.03 29.37
CA GLU A 77 15.70 7.83 30.23
C GLU A 77 17.00 7.03 30.05
N SER A 78 17.75 7.27 28.96
CA SER A 78 19.12 6.75 28.72
C SER A 78 20.20 7.84 28.74
N LEU A 79 19.83 9.12 28.59
CA LEU A 79 20.73 10.26 28.71
C LEU A 79 20.76 10.74 30.16
N ASN A 80 21.86 10.44 30.84
CA ASN A 80 22.08 10.88 32.22
C ASN A 80 22.01 12.43 32.30
N PRO A 81 21.07 13.03 33.05
CA PRO A 81 20.89 14.48 33.12
C PRO A 81 22.17 15.23 33.53
N ASP A 82 23.05 14.60 34.31
CA ASP A 82 24.35 15.15 34.70
C ASP A 82 25.29 15.37 33.50
N MET A 83 25.21 14.51 32.47
CA MET A 83 26.00 14.65 31.24
C MET A 83 25.49 15.79 30.35
N LEU A 84 24.20 16.10 30.42
CA LEU A 84 23.61 17.25 29.72
C LEU A 84 24.09 18.57 30.34
N ASP A 85 24.18 18.63 31.67
CA ASP A 85 24.66 19.80 32.40
C ASP A 85 26.16 20.04 32.13
N GLU A 86 26.96 18.97 32.06
CA GLU A 86 28.38 19.02 31.66
C GLU A 86 28.57 19.51 30.22
N GLN A 87 27.77 19.01 29.26
CA GLN A 87 27.89 19.44 27.87
C GLN A 87 27.39 20.87 27.65
N ALA A 88 26.38 21.31 28.40
CA ALA A 88 25.94 22.69 28.46
C ALA A 88 27.07 23.59 29.00
N ARG A 89 27.69 23.25 30.14
CA ARG A 89 28.81 24.02 30.70
C ARG A 89 30.04 24.09 29.77
N ARG A 90 30.29 23.07 28.96
CA ARG A 90 31.43 23.04 28.01
C ARG A 90 31.21 23.85 26.74
N ASN A 91 29.99 23.88 26.20
CA ASN A 91 29.69 24.52 24.91
C ASN A 91 29.21 25.96 25.06
N LEU A 92 28.56 26.26 26.18
CA LEU A 92 28.02 27.56 26.49
C LEU A 92 29.02 28.20 27.45
N ASN A 93 29.86 29.10 26.91
CA ASN A 93 30.81 29.95 27.64
C ASN A 93 30.06 30.97 28.54
N VAL A 94 29.01 30.53 29.24
CA VAL A 94 28.19 31.29 30.18
C VAL A 94 28.68 30.95 31.57
N VAL A 95 29.48 31.87 32.09
CA VAL A 95 29.64 32.10 33.52
C VAL A 95 28.23 32.44 34.06
N GLN A 96 27.81 31.82 35.17
CA GLN A 96 26.62 32.28 35.88
C GLN A 96 26.82 33.76 36.25
N SER A 97 25.74 34.53 36.33
CA SER A 97 25.75 35.99 36.56
C SER A 97 26.52 36.48 37.81
N ASP A 98 27.05 35.56 38.61
CA ASP A 98 27.48 35.74 39.99
C ASP A 98 28.97 35.37 40.18
N GLU A 99 29.69 34.93 39.13
CA GLU A 99 31.09 34.49 39.25
C GLU A 99 32.11 35.52 38.73
N LEU A 100 33.15 35.77 39.54
CA LEU A 100 34.14 36.83 39.37
C LEU A 100 35.48 36.22 38.92
N VAL A 101 35.86 36.43 37.66
CA VAL A 101 37.12 35.93 37.10
C VAL A 101 38.27 36.87 37.44
N ILE A 102 39.19 36.44 38.30
CA ILE A 102 40.44 37.16 38.59
C ILE A 102 41.53 36.66 37.64
N LEU A 103 41.84 37.46 36.62
CA LEU A 103 43.01 37.24 35.77
C LEU A 103 44.24 37.80 36.47
N THR A 104 45.06 36.92 37.07
CA THR A 104 46.38 37.33 37.56
C THR A 104 47.36 37.42 36.39
N THR A 105 47.81 38.63 36.08
CA THR A 105 48.88 38.85 35.11
C THR A 105 50.21 38.54 35.79
N GLY A 106 50.75 37.34 35.55
CA GLY A 106 52.12 37.03 35.91
C GLY A 106 53.07 37.87 35.06
N ARG A 107 53.94 38.64 35.70
CA ARG A 107 55.14 39.22 35.07
C ARG A 107 56.07 38.11 34.62
#